data_AF-A0A4P6UQW1-F1
#
_entry.id   AF-A0A4P6UQW1-F1
#
_cell.length_a   1.000
_cell.length_b   1.000
_cell.length_c   1.000
_cell.angle_alpha   90.00
_cell.angle_beta   90.00
_cell.angle_gamma   90.00
#
_symmetry.space_group_name_H-M   'P 1'
#
loop_
_entity.id
_entity.type
_entity.pdbx_description
1 polymer ?
#
loop_
_entity_poly.entity_id
_entity_poly.type
_entity_poly.pdbx_seq_one_letter_code
_entity_poly.pdbx_strand_id
1 'polypeptide(L)'
;MAAVFIILLIISQLICFFLIFILNSKISKYKDLELRQDKLMDEIENAISVYLLEFKEENDRFIKELSNIKPSQQTVQPSKESKPVLEVINKNSSEKNGMDIEKIPVVPKTVAKNAYIKQKKNATTEQEKMPETAGNENGQNPKGEMNQKEMSFKEKVIALHQEGKSIEEIAKITQKGKTEIELLLKFQA
;
A
#
# COMPACT_ATOMS: atom_id res chain seq x y z
N MET A 1 -4.95 -24.89 66.41
CA MET A 1 -5.94 -25.00 65.33
C MET A 1 -6.55 -23.65 64.97
N ALA A 2 -7.26 -22.96 65.87
CA ALA A 2 -7.92 -21.67 65.56
C ALA A 2 -6.97 -20.55 65.07
N ALA A 3 -5.79 -20.41 65.68
CA ALA A 3 -4.82 -19.38 65.28
C ALA A 3 -4.32 -19.53 63.83
N VAL A 4 -4.18 -20.77 63.34
CA VAL A 4 -3.75 -21.05 61.96
C VAL A 4 -4.82 -20.58 60.96
N PHE A 5 -6.10 -20.79 61.27
CA PHE A 5 -7.20 -20.29 60.44
C PHE A 5 -7.25 -18.76 60.42
N ILE A 6 -7.00 -18.09 61.54
CA ILE A 6 -6.97 -16.61 61.60
C ILE A 6 -5.85 -16.06 60.72
N ILE A 7 -4.65 -16.65 60.78
CA ILE A 7 -3.51 -16.25 59.93
C ILE A 7 -3.84 -16.46 58.46
N LEU A 8 -4.46 -17.60 58.10
CA LEU A 8 -4.86 -17.89 56.72
C LEU A 8 -5.90 -16.89 56.20
N LEU A 9 -6.88 -16.50 57.02
CA LEU A 9 -7.87 -15.48 56.67
C LEU A 9 -7.21 -14.11 56.45
N ILE A 10 -6.25 -13.73 57.29
CA ILE A 10 -5.51 -12.47 57.12
C ILE A 10 -4.69 -12.47 55.82
N ILE A 11 -3.99 -13.57 55.51
CA ILE A 11 -3.24 -13.71 54.26
C ILE A 11 -4.19 -13.64 53.05
N SER A 12 -5.34 -14.33 53.12
CA SER A 12 -6.36 -14.28 52.07
C SER A 12 -6.90 -12.87 51.88
N GLN A 13 -7.14 -12.12 52.97
CA GLN A 13 -7.58 -10.73 52.88
C GLN A 13 -6.53 -9.84 52.21
N LEU A 14 -5.24 -10.02 52.51
CA LEU A 14 -4.15 -9.31 51.84
C LEU A 14 -4.07 -9.63 50.34
N ILE A 15 -4.27 -10.90 49.96
CA ILE A 15 -4.35 -11.32 48.55
C ILE A 15 -5.49 -10.60 47.83
N CYS A 16 -6.66 -10.49 48.47
CA CYS A 16 -7.81 -9.80 47.90
C CYS A 16 -7.53 -8.31 47.68
N PHE A 17 -6.94 -7.63 48.67
CA PHE A 17 -6.54 -6.24 48.53
C PHE A 17 -5.51 -6.04 47.40
N PHE A 18 -4.55 -6.97 47.28
CA PHE A 18 -3.57 -6.93 46.20
C PHE A 18 -4.21 -7.08 44.82
N LEU A 19 -5.15 -8.02 44.66
CA LEU A 19 -5.89 -8.19 43.41
C LEU A 19 -6.75 -6.96 43.07
N ILE A 20 -7.40 -6.36 44.05
CA ILE A 20 -8.17 -5.11 43.87
C ILE A 20 -7.24 -3.99 43.41
N PHE A 21 -6.06 -3.85 44.01
CA PHE A 21 -5.06 -2.86 43.61
C PHE A 21 -4.60 -3.06 42.16
N ILE A 22 -4.27 -4.30 41.76
CA ILE A 22 -3.89 -4.63 40.38
C ILE A 22 -5.02 -4.28 39.41
N LEU A 23 -6.26 -4.66 39.72
CA LEU A 23 -7.42 -4.41 38.87
C LEU A 23 -7.64 -2.90 38.71
N ASN A 24 -7.54 -2.13 39.80
CA ASN A 24 -7.70 -0.67 39.77
C ASN A 24 -6.56 0.04 38.99
N SER A 25 -5.33 -0.49 39.08
CA SER A 25 -4.22 -0.01 38.26
C SER A 25 -4.47 -0.28 36.77
N LYS A 26 -4.99 -1.47 36.46
CA LYS A 26 -5.26 -1.90 35.08
C LYS A 26 -6.43 -1.10 34.47
N ILE A 27 -7.52 -0.88 35.20
CA ILE A 27 -8.67 -0.08 34.71
C ILE A 27 -8.28 1.39 34.48
N SER A 28 -7.42 1.96 35.33
CA SER A 28 -6.94 3.34 35.17
C SER A 28 -6.17 3.52 33.85
N LYS A 29 -5.30 2.55 33.51
CA LYS A 29 -4.56 2.57 32.23
C LYS A 29 -5.48 2.49 31.01
N TYR A 30 -6.57 1.73 31.10
CA TYR A 30 -7.55 1.65 30.01
C TYR A 30 -8.33 2.97 29.83
N LYS A 31 -8.68 3.64 30.94
CA LYS A 31 -9.34 4.95 30.88
C LYS A 31 -8.46 6.04 30.24
N ASP A 32 -7.17 6.06 30.56
CA ASP A 32 -6.22 6.98 29.92
C ASP A 32 -6.05 6.68 28.42
N LEU A 33 -6.13 5.40 28.04
CA LEU A 33 -6.06 4.98 26.65
C LEU A 33 -7.31 5.40 25.86
N GLU A 34 -8.50 5.26 26.45
CA GLU A 34 -9.78 5.71 25.86
C GLU A 34 -9.75 7.21 25.57
N LEU A 35 -9.35 8.03 26.55
CA LEU A 35 -9.23 9.48 26.36
C LEU A 35 -8.23 9.87 25.26
N ARG A 36 -7.16 9.09 25.08
CA ARG A 36 -6.20 9.31 24.00
C ARG A 36 -6.76 8.89 22.64
N GLN A 37 -7.59 7.85 22.59
CA GLN A 37 -8.25 7.42 21.36
C GLN A 37 -9.23 8.49 20.86
N ASP A 38 -10.01 9.09 21.75
CA ASP A 38 -10.94 10.18 21.39
C ASP A 38 -10.19 11.37 20.76
N LYS A 39 -9.10 11.81 21.39
CA LYS A 39 -8.27 12.91 20.85
C LYS A 39 -7.64 12.57 19.50
N LEU A 40 -7.21 11.31 19.34
CA LEU A 40 -6.63 10.85 18.07
C LEU A 40 -7.70 10.81 16.97
N MET A 41 -8.94 10.45 17.30
CA MET A 41 -10.07 10.49 16.36
C MET A 41 -10.27 11.92 15.83
N ASP A 42 -10.33 12.92 16.73
CA ASP A 42 -10.50 14.32 16.34
C ASP A 42 -9.36 14.82 15.45
N GLU A 43 -8.11 14.43 15.75
CA GLU A 43 -6.95 14.77 14.94
C GLU A 43 -7.01 14.14 13.55
N ILE A 44 -7.46 12.88 13.46
CA ILE A 44 -7.65 12.17 12.20
C ILE A 44 -8.78 12.80 11.38
N GLU A 45 -9.93 13.13 11.98
CA GLU A 45 -11.05 13.79 11.29
C GLU A 45 -10.63 15.12 10.68
N ASN A 46 -9.86 15.92 11.43
CA ASN A 46 -9.30 17.17 10.93
C ASN A 46 -8.30 16.95 9.80
N ALA A 47 -7.36 15.99 9.95
CA ALA A 47 -6.38 15.68 8.92
C ALA A 47 -7.02 15.15 7.63
N ILE A 48 -8.04 14.28 7.75
CA ILE A 48 -8.82 13.79 6.60
C ILE A 48 -9.59 14.93 5.95
N SER A 49 -10.17 15.85 6.72
CA SER A 49 -10.89 16.99 6.16
C SER A 49 -9.98 17.89 5.32
N VAL A 50 -8.77 18.16 5.82
CA VAL A 50 -7.73 18.90 5.06
C VAL A 50 -7.33 18.13 3.81
N TYR A 51 -7.03 16.82 3.93
CA TYR A 51 -6.63 16.01 2.79
C TYR A 51 -7.73 15.88 1.72
N LEU A 52 -9.00 15.72 2.11
CA LEU A 52 -10.13 15.65 1.18
C LEU A 52 -10.37 17.00 0.49
N LEU A 53 -10.13 18.11 1.18
CA LEU A 53 -10.19 19.44 0.59
C LEU A 53 -9.10 19.61 -0.45
N GLU A 54 -7.84 19.31 -0.10
CA GLU A 54 -6.69 19.37 -1.00
C GLU A 54 -6.89 18.45 -2.21
N PHE A 55 -7.35 17.22 -1.99
CA PHE A 55 -7.59 16.25 -3.05
C PHE A 55 -8.70 16.68 -4.00
N LYS A 56 -9.78 17.28 -3.47
CA LYS A 56 -10.86 17.83 -4.31
C LYS A 56 -10.35 19.00 -5.14
N GLU A 57 -9.62 19.92 -4.52
CA GLU A 57 -9.04 21.08 -5.22
C GLU A 57 -8.07 20.64 -6.32
N GLU A 58 -7.24 19.63 -6.05
CA GLU A 58 -6.31 19.07 -7.04
C GLU A 58 -7.05 18.39 -8.19
N ASN A 59 -8.13 17.67 -7.91
CA ASN A 59 -8.98 17.06 -8.95
C ASN A 59 -9.62 18.14 -9.83
N ASP A 60 -10.22 19.16 -9.24
CA ASP A 60 -10.84 20.28 -9.96
C ASP A 60 -9.80 21.03 -10.82
N ARG A 61 -8.59 21.25 -10.27
CA ARG A 61 -7.47 21.83 -11.01
C ARG A 61 -7.05 20.95 -12.19
N PHE A 62 -6.93 19.65 -11.98
CA PHE A 62 -6.56 18.69 -13.02
C PHE A 62 -7.59 18.65 -14.16
N ILE A 63 -8.89 18.62 -13.84
CA ILE A 63 -9.97 18.69 -14.83
C ILE A 63 -9.94 20.03 -15.58
N LYS A 64 -9.69 21.13 -14.88
CA LYS A 64 -9.56 22.46 -15.49
C LYS A 64 -8.37 22.53 -16.45
N GLU A 65 -7.22 21.99 -16.07
CA GLU A 65 -6.04 21.89 -16.94
C GLU A 65 -6.33 21.03 -18.18
N LEU A 66 -7.01 19.88 -18.04
CA LEU A 66 -7.44 19.06 -19.18
C LEU A 66 -8.42 19.78 -20.10
N SER A 67 -9.39 20.52 -19.56
CA SER A 67 -10.39 21.24 -20.35
C SER A 67 -9.81 22.44 -21.11
N ASN A 68 -8.77 23.07 -20.56
CA ASN A 68 -8.07 24.20 -21.19
C ASN A 68 -7.04 23.78 -22.24
N ILE A 69 -6.70 22.48 -22.34
CA ILE A 69 -5.90 21.97 -23.47
C ILE A 69 -6.83 21.91 -24.69
N LYS A 70 -6.87 23.02 -25.45
CA LYS A 70 -7.62 23.14 -26.70
C LYS A 70 -7.20 22.03 -27.68
N PRO A 71 -8.13 21.34 -28.37
CA PRO A 71 -7.79 20.45 -29.46
C PRO A 71 -7.24 21.29 -30.63
N SER A 72 -5.92 21.36 -30.73
CA SER A 72 -5.24 21.88 -31.91
C SER A 72 -5.42 20.87 -33.05
N GLN A 73 -6.40 21.17 -33.91
CA GLN A 73 -6.48 20.83 -35.32
C GLN A 73 -5.65 19.62 -35.80
N GLN A 74 -6.32 18.48 -35.96
CA GLN A 74 -6.10 17.64 -37.13
C GLN A 74 -7.40 17.53 -37.91
N THR A 75 -7.38 18.18 -39.07
CA THR A 75 -8.39 18.19 -40.12
C THR A 75 -8.57 16.80 -40.68
N VAL A 76 -9.73 16.16 -40.48
CA VAL A 76 -10.39 15.35 -41.53
C VAL A 76 -11.89 15.40 -41.28
N GLN A 77 -12.62 15.90 -42.27
CA GLN A 77 -14.09 15.87 -42.36
C GLN A 77 -14.45 15.12 -43.67
N PRO A 78 -15.72 14.79 -43.93
CA PRO A 78 -16.36 13.49 -43.74
C PRO A 78 -16.64 12.74 -45.06
N SER A 79 -16.75 11.40 -45.03
CA SER A 79 -17.31 10.64 -46.17
C SER A 79 -18.33 9.60 -45.70
N LYS A 80 -19.53 9.75 -46.24
CA LYS A 80 -20.70 8.86 -46.18
C LYS A 80 -20.47 7.60 -47.03
N GLU A 81 -21.31 6.58 -46.76
CA GLU A 81 -21.54 5.34 -47.53
C GLU A 81 -20.43 4.29 -47.42
N SER A 82 -20.66 2.99 -47.20
CA SER A 82 -21.86 2.13 -47.31
C SER A 82 -21.58 0.80 -46.58
N LYS A 83 -22.62 0.25 -45.93
CA LYS A 83 -22.70 -1.04 -45.21
C LYS A 83 -22.60 -2.25 -46.17
N PRO A 84 -22.86 -3.52 -45.74
CA PRO A 84 -22.46 -4.31 -44.55
C PRO A 84 -21.94 -5.73 -44.94
N VAL A 85 -21.36 -6.52 -44.03
CA VAL A 85 -21.61 -7.98 -43.89
C VAL A 85 -21.12 -8.43 -42.51
N LEU A 86 -22.02 -8.89 -41.65
CA LEU A 86 -21.93 -10.22 -41.04
C LEU A 86 -23.32 -10.59 -40.51
N GLU A 87 -23.71 -11.78 -40.91
CA GLU A 87 -25.06 -12.33 -41.01
C GLU A 87 -25.43 -13.05 -39.69
N VAL A 88 -26.64 -12.73 -39.17
CA VAL A 88 -27.70 -13.61 -38.61
C VAL A 88 -27.29 -14.58 -37.49
N ILE A 89 -27.94 -14.58 -36.31
CA ILE A 89 -29.21 -15.28 -35.95
C ILE A 89 -29.77 -14.60 -34.66
N ASN A 90 -30.92 -13.89 -34.68
CA ASN A 90 -32.31 -14.30 -34.32
C ASN A 90 -32.50 -14.69 -32.83
N LYS A 91 -33.51 -14.30 -32.02
CA LYS A 91 -34.76 -13.52 -32.13
C LYS A 91 -35.29 -13.31 -30.70
N ASN A 92 -35.84 -12.13 -30.36
CA ASN A 92 -37.13 -11.92 -29.65
C ASN A 92 -37.25 -10.50 -29.04
N SER A 93 -37.98 -9.67 -29.77
CA SER A 93 -39.10 -8.79 -29.38
C SER A 93 -39.01 -7.87 -28.14
N SER A 94 -39.11 -6.55 -28.44
CA SER A 94 -39.93 -5.48 -27.80
C SER A 94 -39.81 -5.27 -26.27
N GLU A 95 -39.62 -4.09 -25.68
CA GLU A 95 -40.21 -2.78 -25.97
C GLU A 95 -39.50 -1.71 -25.09
N LYS A 96 -39.42 -0.46 -25.57
CA LYS A 96 -39.21 0.82 -24.86
C LYS A 96 -38.83 0.81 -23.36
N ASN A 97 -37.65 1.35 -23.03
CA ASN A 97 -37.49 2.64 -22.31
C ASN A 97 -36.01 2.98 -22.09
N GLY A 98 -35.71 4.28 -22.16
CA GLY A 98 -34.35 4.79 -22.33
C GLY A 98 -33.40 4.61 -21.16
N MET A 99 -32.12 4.53 -21.49
CA MET A 99 -31.01 5.16 -20.77
C MET A 99 -29.78 5.08 -21.69
N ASP A 100 -29.24 6.23 -22.09
CA ASP A 100 -27.96 6.31 -22.79
C ASP A 100 -26.88 5.77 -21.85
N ILE A 101 -26.43 4.53 -22.09
CA ILE A 101 -25.22 4.02 -21.45
C ILE A 101 -24.05 4.62 -22.20
N GLU A 102 -23.53 5.71 -21.62
CA GLU A 102 -22.26 6.32 -21.99
C GLU A 102 -21.17 5.25 -21.98
N LYS A 103 -20.60 4.96 -23.16
CA LYS A 103 -19.53 3.97 -23.30
C LYS A 103 -18.32 4.47 -22.52
N ILE A 104 -17.97 3.76 -21.45
CA ILE A 104 -16.72 3.92 -20.72
C ILE A 104 -15.56 3.87 -21.73
N PRO A 105 -14.71 4.91 -21.84
CA PRO A 105 -13.61 4.90 -22.78
C PRO A 105 -12.58 3.85 -22.36
N VAL A 106 -12.54 2.73 -23.08
CA VAL A 106 -11.54 1.70 -22.86
C VAL A 106 -10.21 2.20 -23.42
N VAL A 107 -9.31 2.61 -22.54
CA VAL A 107 -7.96 3.03 -22.92
C VAL A 107 -7.18 1.84 -23.51
N PRO A 108 -6.48 2.02 -24.64
CA PRO A 108 -5.68 0.95 -25.22
C PRO A 108 -4.58 0.45 -24.26
N LYS A 109 -4.36 -0.87 -24.23
CA LYS A 109 -3.38 -1.52 -23.33
C LYS A 109 -1.95 -0.95 -23.45
N THR A 110 -1.60 -0.42 -24.63
CA THR A 110 -0.32 0.23 -24.91
C THR A 110 -0.17 1.56 -24.15
N VAL A 111 -1.24 2.33 -24.02
CA VAL A 111 -1.27 3.60 -23.30
C VAL A 111 -1.09 3.37 -21.80
N ALA A 112 -1.79 2.37 -21.24
CA ALA A 112 -1.66 1.99 -19.84
C ALA A 112 -0.25 1.49 -19.49
N LYS A 113 0.37 0.68 -20.36
CA LYS A 113 1.75 0.19 -20.18
C LYS A 113 2.75 1.34 -20.14
N ASN A 114 2.62 2.32 -21.03
CA ASN A 114 3.54 3.45 -21.11
C ASN A 114 3.42 4.40 -19.91
N ALA A 115 2.20 4.60 -19.39
CA ALA A 115 1.97 5.38 -18.18
C ALA A 115 2.67 4.76 -16.96
N TYR A 116 2.56 3.44 -16.77
CA TYR A 116 3.22 2.72 -15.68
C TYR A 116 4.75 2.80 -15.75
N ILE A 117 5.34 2.64 -16.94
CA ILE A 117 6.80 2.74 -17.13
C ILE A 117 7.30 4.16 -16.81
N LYS A 118 6.54 5.19 -17.19
CA LYS A 118 6.88 6.59 -16.92
C LYS A 118 6.85 6.90 -15.42
N GLN A 119 5.85 6.38 -14.71
CA GLN A 119 5.74 6.54 -13.25
C GLN A 119 6.91 5.87 -12.53
N LYS A 120 7.31 4.66 -12.95
CA LYS A 120 8.43 3.94 -12.35
C LYS A 120 9.77 4.66 -12.57
N LYS A 121 9.98 5.31 -13.73
CA LYS A 121 11.20 6.09 -14.00
C LYS A 121 11.34 7.30 -13.08
N ASN A 122 10.23 8.01 -12.81
CA ASN A 122 10.27 9.20 -11.96
C ASN A 122 10.55 8.86 -10.48
N ALA A 123 10.16 7.66 -10.01
CA ALA A 123 10.45 7.19 -8.66
C ALA A 123 11.93 6.79 -8.42
N THR A 124 12.73 6.64 -9.49
CA THR A 124 14.15 6.24 -9.37
C THR A 124 15.11 7.43 -9.47
N THR A 125 14.64 8.64 -9.81
CA THR A 125 15.50 9.81 -10.08
C THR A 125 15.76 10.72 -8.86
N GLU A 126 15.20 10.43 -7.68
CA GLU A 126 15.36 11.26 -6.48
C GLU A 126 16.44 10.80 -5.47
N GLN A 127 17.23 9.76 -5.80
CA GLN A 127 18.38 9.34 -4.98
C GLN A 127 19.68 9.34 -5.80
N GLU A 128 20.12 10.49 -6.33
CA GLU A 128 21.50 10.63 -6.84
C GLU A 128 21.90 12.11 -7.10
N LYS A 129 22.06 12.92 -6.03
CA LYS A 129 22.90 14.14 -6.00
C LYS A 129 23.33 14.31 -4.53
N MET A 130 24.60 14.39 -4.11
CA MET A 130 25.73 15.27 -4.48
C MET A 130 27.02 14.72 -3.79
N PRO A 131 28.22 15.32 -3.92
CA PRO A 131 28.98 15.72 -5.11
C PRO A 131 30.36 15.03 -5.17
N GLU A 132 30.89 14.87 -6.38
CA GLU A 132 32.25 14.39 -6.65
C GLU A 132 33.30 15.43 -6.22
N THR A 133 34.40 14.97 -5.61
CA THR A 133 35.66 15.72 -5.60
C THR A 133 36.78 14.78 -6.04
N ALA A 134 37.48 15.21 -7.08
CA ALA A 134 38.53 14.51 -7.80
C ALA A 134 39.83 14.32 -6.97
N GLY A 135 40.58 13.26 -7.25
CA GLY A 135 41.95 13.11 -6.73
C GLY A 135 42.57 11.71 -6.83
N ASN A 136 43.00 11.34 -8.04
CA ASN A 136 44.23 10.61 -8.42
C ASN A 136 44.84 9.41 -7.63
N GLU A 137 45.02 8.33 -8.41
CA GLU A 137 46.10 7.30 -8.49
C GLU A 137 46.66 6.52 -7.28
N ASN A 138 46.54 5.19 -7.45
CA ASN A 138 47.56 4.14 -7.25
C ASN A 138 47.82 3.57 -5.84
N GLY A 139 47.82 2.23 -5.76
CA GLY A 139 48.60 1.46 -4.77
C GLY A 139 47.83 0.68 -3.70
N GLN A 140 48.00 -0.64 -3.76
CA GLN A 140 47.91 -1.64 -2.67
C GLN A 140 46.55 -1.95 -1.99
N ASN A 141 46.04 -3.15 -2.31
CA ASN A 141 45.40 -4.06 -1.34
C ASN A 141 46.32 -4.27 -0.10
N PRO A 142 45.80 -4.49 1.13
CA PRO A 142 45.09 -5.75 1.41
C PRO A 142 43.96 -5.74 2.46
N LYS A 143 43.02 -6.67 2.23
CA LYS A 143 42.28 -7.50 3.21
C LYS A 143 41.33 -6.82 4.21
N GLY A 144 40.05 -7.02 3.94
CA GLY A 144 38.96 -7.08 4.91
C GLY A 144 37.65 -6.72 4.24
N GLU A 145 36.59 -7.49 4.48
CA GLU A 145 35.19 -7.13 4.15
C GLU A 145 34.74 -7.45 2.71
N MET A 146 34.33 -8.70 2.50
CA MET A 146 33.63 -9.13 1.29
C MET A 146 32.21 -8.55 1.24
N ASN A 147 32.04 -7.51 0.42
CA ASN A 147 30.96 -7.33 -0.56
C ASN A 147 29.56 -7.78 -0.14
N GLN A 148 28.89 -6.97 0.67
CA GLN A 148 27.42 -6.90 0.62
C GLN A 148 27.01 -6.13 -0.62
N LYS A 149 26.86 -6.85 -1.74
CA LYS A 149 25.91 -6.45 -2.77
C LYS A 149 24.54 -6.57 -2.10
N GLU A 150 23.94 -5.44 -1.71
CA GLU A 150 22.60 -5.41 -1.13
C GLU A 150 21.61 -5.95 -2.16
N MET A 151 21.44 -7.28 -2.13
CA MET A 151 20.39 -7.97 -2.87
C MET A 151 19.07 -7.41 -2.35
N SER A 152 18.26 -6.84 -3.25
CA SER A 152 16.97 -6.27 -2.89
C SER A 152 16.16 -7.31 -2.12
N PHE A 153 15.37 -6.89 -1.13
CA PHE A 153 14.55 -7.79 -0.30
C PHE A 153 13.79 -8.83 -1.15
N LYS A 154 13.29 -8.39 -2.31
CA LYS A 154 12.62 -9.21 -3.32
C LYS A 154 13.53 -10.31 -3.88
N GLU A 155 14.75 -9.97 -4.25
CA GLU A 155 15.75 -10.90 -4.79
C GLU A 155 16.20 -11.92 -3.74
N LYS A 156 16.31 -11.50 -2.47
CA LYS A 156 16.64 -12.38 -1.35
C LYS A 156 15.56 -13.45 -1.14
N VAL A 157 14.29 -13.07 -1.21
CA VAL A 157 13.16 -14.02 -1.07
C VAL A 157 13.11 -15.02 -2.23
N ILE A 158 13.37 -14.57 -3.47
CA ILE A 158 13.44 -15.45 -4.64
C ILE A 158 14.59 -16.45 -4.53
N ALA A 159 15.78 -15.99 -4.14
CA ALA A 159 16.96 -16.83 -3.99
C ALA A 159 16.73 -17.93 -2.94
N LEU A 160 16.13 -17.57 -1.80
CA LEU A 160 15.79 -18.54 -0.75
C LEU A 160 14.73 -19.56 -1.20
N HIS A 161 13.77 -19.15 -2.04
CA HIS A 161 12.79 -20.07 -2.61
C HIS A 161 13.42 -21.00 -3.67
N GLN A 162 14.33 -20.48 -4.49
CA GLN A 162 15.10 -21.27 -5.47
C GLN A 162 16.05 -22.26 -4.79
N GLU A 163 16.54 -21.94 -3.59
CA GLU A 163 17.30 -22.85 -2.71
C GLU A 163 16.40 -23.97 -2.12
N GLY A 164 15.09 -23.94 -2.38
CA GLY A 164 14.13 -24.97 -1.95
C GLY A 164 13.56 -24.76 -0.54
N LYS A 165 13.76 -23.59 0.07
CA LYS A 165 13.21 -23.30 1.40
C LYS A 165 11.71 -23.10 1.36
N SER A 166 11.04 -23.56 2.40
CA SER A 166 9.60 -23.37 2.55
C SER A 166 9.26 -21.90 2.80
N ILE A 167 8.04 -21.49 2.42
CA ILE A 167 7.51 -20.14 2.65
C ILE A 167 7.64 -19.72 4.12
N GLU A 168 7.50 -20.68 5.04
CA GLU A 168 7.58 -20.47 6.49
C GLU A 168 9.00 -20.21 6.97
N GLU A 169 9.98 -20.92 6.42
CA GLU A 169 11.40 -20.70 6.72
C GLU A 169 11.87 -19.37 6.15
N ILE A 170 11.41 -19.01 4.94
CA ILE A 170 11.70 -17.72 4.34
C ILE A 170 11.12 -16.59 5.20
N ALA A 171 9.87 -16.72 5.64
CA ALA A 171 9.23 -15.77 6.56
C ALA A 171 10.03 -15.59 7.86
N LYS A 172 10.56 -16.70 8.42
CA LYS A 172 11.41 -16.67 9.62
C LYS A 172 12.77 -16.02 9.38
N ILE A 173 13.44 -16.33 8.27
CA ILE A 173 14.76 -15.78 7.89
C ILE A 173 14.66 -14.29 7.56
N THR A 174 13.53 -13.87 6.98
CA THR A 174 13.30 -12.49 6.55
C THR A 174 12.54 -11.64 7.57
N GLN A 175 12.09 -12.24 8.68
CA GLN A 175 11.23 -11.62 9.70
C GLN A 175 9.98 -10.95 9.10
N LYS A 176 9.37 -11.59 8.11
CA LYS A 176 8.13 -11.16 7.45
C LYS A 176 7.00 -12.14 7.67
N GLY A 177 5.77 -11.71 7.42
CA GLY A 177 4.59 -12.57 7.52
C GLY A 177 4.62 -13.68 6.48
N LYS A 178 4.12 -14.88 6.83
CA LYS A 178 3.97 -15.99 5.88
C LYS A 178 3.17 -15.57 4.64
N THR A 179 2.10 -14.81 4.85
CA THR A 179 1.26 -14.25 3.79
C THR A 179 2.01 -13.24 2.92
N GLU A 180 2.88 -12.40 3.50
CA GLU A 180 3.65 -11.41 2.72
C GLU A 180 4.65 -12.09 1.79
N ILE A 181 5.32 -13.15 2.27
CA ILE A 181 6.23 -13.96 1.46
C ILE A 181 5.46 -14.72 0.38
N GLU A 182 4.34 -15.36 0.74
CA GLU A 182 3.48 -16.06 -0.23
C GLU A 182 3.01 -15.12 -1.34
N LEU A 183 2.60 -13.90 -0.98
CA LEU A 183 2.21 -12.86 -1.92
C LEU A 183 3.40 -12.49 -2.82
N LEU A 184 4.57 -12.21 -2.23
CA LEU A 184 5.75 -11.80 -2.98
C LEU A 184 6.18 -12.84 -4.02
N LEU A 185 6.07 -14.13 -3.72
CA LEU A 185 6.34 -15.22 -4.67
C LEU A 185 5.26 -15.32 -5.75
N LYS A 186 3.97 -15.23 -5.38
CA LYS A 186 2.85 -15.34 -6.33
C LYS A 186 2.82 -14.21 -7.36
N PHE A 187 3.23 -13.01 -6.98
CA PHE A 187 3.31 -11.85 -7.89
C PHE A 187 4.55 -11.89 -8.81
N GLN A 188 5.39 -12.91 -8.70
CA GLN A 188 6.59 -13.09 -9.53
C GLN A 188 6.63 -14.39 -10.34
N ALA A 189 5.67 -15.29 -10.10
CA ALA A 189 5.45 -16.48 -10.93
C ALA A 189 4.79 -16.11 -12.26
#